data_AF-A0AAE2C008-F1
#
_entry.id   AF-A0AAE2C008-F1
#
_cell.length_a   1.000
_cell.length_b   1.000
_cell.length_c   1.000
_cell.angle_alpha   90.00
_cell.angle_beta   90.00
_cell.angle_gamma   90.00
#
_symmetry.space_group_name_H-M   'P 1'
#
loop_
_entity.id
_entity.type
_entity.pdbx_description
1 polymer ?
#
loop_
_entity_poly.entity_id
_entity_poly.type
_entity_poly.pdbx_seq_one_letter_code
_entity_poly.pdbx_strand_id
1 'polypeptide(L)'
;MVSSPPVAADDLVYNIKISSVGPANVTGSDLIYEPDTMGLSMKLHYIRGIYYFGSQAFEGLTTLVIKEPMFTWLNKYPEVCGRFRRTETGRAYLKCNDCGVRFVEAKCDKTLDEWLEMKDATLEKLLVRDQVLGPELGFSPLVYIQVILEVFVLCCSYFV
;
A
#
# COMPACT_ATOMS: atom_id res chain seq x y z
N MET A 1 -31.58 -25.96 9.93
CA MET A 1 -30.33 -25.41 9.37
C MET A 1 -30.11 -24.07 10.04
N VAL A 2 -29.23 -24.01 11.03
CA VAL A 2 -28.86 -22.73 11.66
C VAL A 2 -27.98 -22.01 10.66
N SER A 3 -28.50 -20.97 10.03
CA SER A 3 -27.71 -20.05 9.24
C SER A 3 -26.70 -19.39 10.17
N SER A 4 -25.42 -19.57 9.90
CA SER A 4 -24.36 -18.84 10.58
C SER A 4 -24.66 -17.33 10.54
N PRO A 5 -24.37 -16.58 11.63
CA PRO A 5 -24.58 -15.14 11.60
C PRO A 5 -23.75 -14.50 10.48
N PRO A 6 -24.23 -13.39 9.88
CA PRO A 6 -23.45 -12.66 8.90
C PRO A 6 -22.16 -12.21 9.61
N VAL A 7 -21.02 -12.73 9.15
CA VAL A 7 -19.70 -12.29 9.61
C VAL A 7 -19.63 -10.81 9.26
N ALA A 8 -19.46 -9.94 10.26
CA ALA A 8 -19.25 -8.53 9.99
C ALA A 8 -17.99 -8.41 9.12
N ALA A 9 -18.08 -7.66 8.02
CA ALA A 9 -16.98 -7.52 7.06
C ALA A 9 -15.66 -7.10 7.75
N ASP A 10 -15.76 -6.34 8.84
CA ASP A 10 -14.62 -5.86 9.64
C ASP A 10 -13.88 -6.97 10.40
N ASP A 11 -14.48 -8.15 10.60
CA ASP A 11 -13.86 -9.27 11.32
C ASP A 11 -13.06 -10.21 10.41
N LEU A 12 -13.22 -10.11 9.09
CA LEU A 12 -12.55 -11.02 8.14
C LEU A 12 -11.05 -10.77 8.03
N VAL A 13 -10.60 -9.51 8.22
CA VAL A 13 -9.20 -9.11 8.15
C VAL A 13 -8.79 -8.50 9.48
N TYR A 14 -7.85 -9.14 10.18
CA TYR A 14 -7.50 -8.79 11.56
C TYR A 14 -5.98 -8.79 11.80
N ASN A 15 -5.57 -8.50 13.03
CA ASN A 15 -4.15 -8.42 13.45
C ASN A 15 -3.32 -7.48 12.57
N ILE A 16 -3.87 -6.29 12.31
CA ILE A 16 -3.27 -5.31 11.42
C ILE A 16 -2.01 -4.71 12.07
N LYS A 17 -0.86 -4.92 11.45
CA LYS A 17 0.41 -4.28 11.81
C LYS A 17 0.80 -3.28 10.75
N ILE A 18 1.24 -2.12 11.19
CA ILE A 18 1.62 -1.01 10.32
C ILE A 18 3.11 -0.76 10.50
N SER A 19 3.83 -0.72 9.39
CA SER A 19 5.23 -0.33 9.34
C SER A 19 5.50 0.54 8.12
N SER A 20 6.70 1.10 8.05
CA SER A 20 7.18 1.81 6.88
C SER A 20 8.50 1.20 6.41
N VAL A 21 8.67 1.14 5.09
CA VAL A 21 9.89 0.63 4.46
C VAL A 21 10.50 1.77 3.68
N GLY A 22 11.73 2.12 4.03
CA GLY A 22 12.52 3.15 3.35
C GLY A 22 13.53 2.55 2.38
N PRO A 23 14.26 3.39 1.64
CA PRO A 23 15.39 2.96 0.82
C PRO A 23 16.53 2.40 1.68
N ALA A 24 17.38 1.56 1.09
CA ALA A 24 18.59 1.06 1.76
C ALA A 24 19.64 2.17 1.95
N ASN A 25 19.69 3.12 1.01
CA ASN A 25 20.63 4.23 1.00
C ASN A 25 19.89 5.53 1.30
N VAL A 26 20.56 6.45 1.98
CA VAL A 26 20.03 7.80 2.21
C VAL A 26 19.90 8.52 0.87
N THR A 27 18.71 9.03 0.58
CA THR A 27 18.48 9.92 -0.56
C THR A 27 19.09 11.28 -0.25
N GLY A 28 19.75 11.90 -1.24
CA GLY A 28 20.31 13.24 -1.08
C GLY A 28 19.26 14.25 -0.59
N SER A 29 19.62 15.12 0.34
CA SER A 29 18.70 16.03 1.05
C SER A 29 17.91 16.98 0.14
N ASP A 30 18.42 17.21 -1.07
CA ASP A 30 17.91 18.20 -2.02
C ASP A 30 17.18 17.55 -3.19
N LEU A 31 16.97 16.23 -3.17
CA LEU A 31 16.27 15.55 -4.25
C LEU A 31 14.78 15.89 -4.22
N ILE A 32 14.35 16.54 -5.30
CA ILE A 32 12.97 16.90 -5.56
C ILE A 32 12.56 16.28 -6.89
N TYR A 33 11.35 15.73 -6.92
CA TYR A 33 10.69 15.32 -8.15
C TYR A 33 9.54 16.27 -8.44
N GLU A 34 9.53 16.87 -9.62
CA GLU A 34 8.45 17.73 -10.09
C GLU A 34 7.59 16.96 -11.09
N PRO A 35 6.34 16.63 -10.73
CA PRO A 35 5.43 16.00 -11.69
C PRO A 35 5.19 16.93 -12.89
N ASP A 36 5.10 16.32 -14.06
CA ASP A 36 4.73 17.03 -15.28
C ASP A 36 3.25 17.47 -15.24
N THR A 37 2.83 18.22 -16.27
CA THR A 37 1.45 18.72 -16.34
C THR A 37 0.43 17.58 -16.33
N MET A 38 0.76 16.41 -16.90
CA MET A 38 -0.12 15.26 -16.94
C MET A 38 -0.27 14.64 -15.54
N GLY A 39 0.82 14.42 -14.82
CA GLY A 39 0.80 13.96 -13.43
C GLY A 39 0.03 14.91 -12.53
N LEU A 40 0.23 16.22 -12.66
CA LEU A 40 -0.54 17.21 -11.89
C LEU A 40 -2.03 17.29 -12.27
N SER A 41 -2.39 16.89 -13.48
CA SER A 41 -3.79 16.88 -13.96
C SER A 41 -4.58 15.68 -13.42
N MET A 42 -3.90 14.64 -12.96
CA MET A 42 -4.53 13.52 -12.29
C MET A 42 -5.10 14.04 -10.97
N LYS A 43 -6.38 13.76 -10.71
CA LYS A 43 -6.99 14.07 -9.41
C LYS A 43 -6.15 13.33 -8.37
N LEU A 44 -5.69 13.96 -7.30
CA LEU A 44 -4.93 13.28 -6.25
C LEU A 44 -5.73 12.07 -5.74
N HIS A 45 -5.42 10.87 -6.23
CA HIS A 45 -6.11 9.63 -5.91
C HIS A 45 -5.13 8.47 -5.98
N TYR A 46 -5.43 7.41 -5.23
CA TYR A 46 -4.66 6.19 -5.32
C TYR A 46 -5.23 5.28 -6.40
N ILE A 47 -4.36 4.79 -7.28
CA ILE A 47 -4.65 3.65 -8.14
C ILE A 47 -4.48 2.39 -7.32
N ARG A 48 -5.53 1.56 -7.25
CA ARG A 48 -5.56 0.32 -6.46
C ARG A 48 -5.39 -0.89 -7.38
N GLY A 49 -4.42 -1.73 -7.08
CA GLY A 49 -4.28 -3.07 -7.68
C GLY A 49 -4.32 -4.14 -6.59
N ILE A 50 -4.93 -5.29 -6.89
CA ILE A 50 -5.03 -6.47 -6.02
C ILE A 50 -4.42 -7.65 -6.79
N TYR A 51 -3.42 -8.31 -6.20
CA TYR A 51 -2.76 -9.47 -6.81
C TYR A 51 -2.94 -10.69 -5.91
N TYR A 52 -3.63 -11.71 -6.39
CA TYR A 52 -3.84 -12.96 -5.68
C TYR A 52 -2.75 -13.98 -6.00
N PHE A 53 -2.24 -14.66 -4.99
CA PHE A 53 -1.22 -15.69 -5.15
C PHE A 53 -1.61 -16.97 -4.41
N GLY A 54 -1.36 -18.13 -5.04
CA GLY A 54 -1.54 -19.43 -4.39
C GLY A 54 -0.58 -19.61 -3.20
N SER A 55 -0.98 -20.43 -2.23
CA SER A 55 -0.23 -20.65 -0.97
C SER A 55 1.23 -21.08 -1.18
N GLN A 56 1.49 -21.88 -2.22
CA GLN A 56 2.82 -22.37 -2.57
C GLN A 56 3.82 -21.25 -2.89
N ALA A 57 3.34 -20.10 -3.41
CA ALA A 57 4.22 -18.98 -3.78
C ALA A 57 4.82 -18.27 -2.55
N PHE A 58 4.24 -18.48 -1.37
CA PHE A 58 4.65 -17.82 -0.13
C PHE A 58 4.98 -18.80 0.99
N GLU A 59 5.12 -20.08 0.68
CA GLU A 59 5.55 -21.09 1.64
C GLU A 59 6.94 -20.73 2.19
N GLY A 60 7.03 -20.51 3.51
CA GLY A 60 8.26 -20.10 4.17
C GLY A 60 8.64 -18.62 4.00
N LEU A 61 7.86 -17.81 3.26
CA LEU A 61 8.10 -16.36 3.16
C LEU A 61 7.58 -15.65 4.41
N THR A 62 8.47 -14.90 5.07
CA THR A 62 8.10 -13.97 6.13
C THR A 62 7.98 -12.55 5.58
N THR A 63 7.30 -11.68 6.31
CA THR A 63 7.18 -10.27 5.93
C THR A 63 8.53 -9.55 5.91
N LEU A 64 9.53 -10.04 6.64
CA LEU A 64 10.91 -9.57 6.56
C LEU A 64 11.53 -9.88 5.19
N VAL A 65 11.39 -11.12 4.70
CA VAL A 65 11.90 -11.53 3.38
C VAL A 65 11.22 -10.76 2.26
N ILE A 66 9.93 -10.43 2.39
CA ILE A 66 9.20 -9.60 1.42
C ILE A 66 9.73 -8.16 1.40
N LYS A 67 10.08 -7.61 2.57
CA LYS A 67 10.59 -6.22 2.70
C LYS A 67 12.02 -6.07 2.20
N GLU A 68 12.83 -7.12 2.27
CA GLU A 68 14.24 -7.10 1.89
C GLU A 68 14.52 -6.58 0.45
N PRO A 69 13.88 -7.11 -0.62
CA PRO A 69 14.08 -6.58 -1.96
C PRO A 69 13.56 -5.14 -2.13
N MET A 70 12.62 -4.71 -1.28
CA MET A 70 12.10 -3.35 -1.34
C MET A 70 13.19 -2.32 -1.06
N PHE A 71 14.13 -2.57 -0.13
CA PHE A 71 15.22 -1.62 0.15
C PHE A 71 16.02 -1.26 -1.11
N THR A 72 16.29 -2.25 -1.97
CA THR A 72 17.03 -2.04 -3.22
C THR A 72 16.15 -1.40 -4.30
N TRP A 73 14.86 -1.78 -4.37
CA TRP A 73 13.91 -1.18 -5.29
C TRP A 73 13.69 0.32 -4.98
N LEU A 74 13.54 0.66 -3.71
CA LEU A 74 13.29 2.03 -3.25
C LEU A 74 14.50 2.96 -3.47
N ASN A 75 15.73 2.42 -3.52
CA ASN A 75 16.90 3.19 -3.96
C ASN A 75 16.79 3.65 -5.42
N LYS A 76 16.11 2.88 -6.28
CA LYS A 76 15.96 3.21 -7.71
C LYS A 76 14.84 4.22 -7.97
N TYR A 77 13.87 4.28 -7.06
CA TYR A 77 12.68 5.13 -7.17
C TYR A 77 12.47 5.93 -5.87
N PRO A 78 13.41 6.82 -5.50
CA PRO A 78 13.36 7.56 -4.24
C PRO A 78 12.08 8.40 -4.07
N GLU A 79 11.45 8.80 -5.19
CA GLU A 79 10.16 9.49 -5.22
C GLU A 79 9.09 8.75 -4.41
N VAL A 80 9.01 7.43 -4.49
CA VAL A 80 7.92 6.67 -3.83
C VAL A 80 8.03 6.70 -2.30
N CYS A 81 9.22 7.01 -1.78
CA CYS A 81 9.48 7.21 -0.35
C CYS A 81 9.30 8.66 0.09
N GLY A 82 9.05 9.59 -0.84
CA GLY A 82 8.86 11.01 -0.58
C GLY A 82 7.48 11.39 -0.08
N ARG A 83 7.27 12.70 0.09
CA ARG A 83 5.96 13.27 0.42
C ARG A 83 5.69 14.50 -0.43
N PHE A 84 4.42 14.67 -0.80
CA PHE A 84 4.00 15.86 -1.53
C PHE A 84 4.17 17.11 -0.67
N ARG A 85 4.58 18.18 -1.33
CA ARG A 85 4.71 19.54 -0.80
C ARG A 85 4.18 20.51 -1.85
N ARG A 86 3.95 21.75 -1.45
CA ARG A 86 3.57 22.83 -2.36
C ARG A 86 4.61 23.92 -2.31
N THR A 87 4.92 24.50 -3.46
CA THR A 87 5.72 25.73 -3.57
C THR A 87 4.92 26.92 -3.06
N GLU A 88 5.57 28.08 -2.94
CA GLU A 88 4.91 29.36 -2.65
C GLU A 88 3.84 29.72 -3.70
N THR A 89 4.06 29.31 -4.96
CA THR A 89 3.09 29.46 -6.06
C THR A 89 1.95 28.43 -6.03
N GLY A 90 1.96 27.50 -5.06
CA GLY A 90 0.94 26.47 -4.89
C GLY A 90 1.14 25.22 -5.78
N ARG A 91 2.18 25.19 -6.62
CA ARG A 91 2.49 24.02 -7.46
C ARG A 91 2.94 22.86 -6.57
N ALA A 92 2.34 21.69 -6.78
CA ALA A 92 2.73 20.49 -6.05
C ALA A 92 4.07 19.96 -6.58
N TYR A 93 4.95 19.57 -5.66
CA TYR A 93 6.18 18.85 -5.94
C TYR A 93 6.36 17.76 -4.90
N LEU A 94 7.26 16.83 -5.18
CA LEU A 94 7.56 15.74 -4.30
C LEU A 94 8.94 15.91 -3.69
N LYS A 95 8.97 15.96 -2.35
CA LYS A 95 10.23 15.98 -1.61
C LYS A 95 10.63 14.53 -1.29
N CYS A 96 11.77 14.08 -1.82
CA CYS A 96 12.29 12.74 -1.57
C CYS A 96 12.99 12.71 -0.20
N ASN A 97 12.20 12.60 0.87
CA ASN A 97 12.64 12.74 2.26
C ASN A 97 12.70 11.41 3.02
N ASP A 98 12.82 10.29 2.31
CA ASP A 98 12.95 8.94 2.87
C ASP A 98 11.91 8.56 3.94
N CYS A 99 10.73 9.17 3.90
CA CYS A 99 9.62 8.83 4.80
C CYS A 99 9.04 7.42 4.54
N GLY A 100 9.51 6.77 3.49
CA GLY A 100 9.19 5.39 3.15
C GLY A 100 7.80 5.20 2.57
N VAL A 101 7.59 3.99 2.06
CA VAL A 101 6.29 3.46 1.68
C VAL A 101 5.58 2.90 2.91
N ARG A 102 4.25 2.87 2.90
CA ARG A 102 3.47 2.28 3.97
C ARG A 102 3.35 0.78 3.73
N PHE A 103 3.75 -0.04 4.70
CA PHE A 103 3.62 -1.50 4.64
C PHE A 103 2.67 -1.99 5.73
N VAL A 104 1.58 -2.63 5.33
CA VAL A 104 0.53 -3.13 6.20
C VAL A 104 0.54 -4.65 6.13
N GLU A 105 0.60 -5.28 7.29
CA GLU A 105 0.48 -6.72 7.45
C GLU A 105 -0.86 -7.00 8.10
N ALA A 106 -1.60 -7.99 7.59
CA ALA A 106 -2.83 -8.43 8.20
C ALA A 106 -3.00 -9.95 8.05
N LYS A 107 -3.97 -10.50 8.78
CA LYS A 107 -4.37 -11.91 8.72
C LYS A 107 -5.82 -12.02 8.31
N CYS A 108 -6.18 -13.17 7.78
CA CYS A 108 -7.54 -13.54 7.40
C CYS A 108 -7.73 -15.01 7.74
N ASP A 109 -8.91 -15.40 8.21
CA ASP A 109 -9.22 -16.82 8.51
C ASP A 109 -9.73 -17.59 7.29
N LYS A 110 -9.68 -16.97 6.10
CA LYS A 110 -10.09 -17.57 4.84
C LYS A 110 -8.89 -17.97 4.03
N THR A 111 -9.02 -19.11 3.36
CA THR A 111 -8.14 -19.48 2.25
C THR A 111 -8.42 -18.61 1.03
N LEU A 112 -7.49 -18.60 0.06
CA LEU A 112 -7.70 -17.88 -1.20
C LEU A 112 -8.96 -18.37 -1.94
N ASP A 113 -9.20 -19.68 -1.99
CA ASP A 113 -10.35 -20.25 -2.70
C ASP A 113 -11.66 -19.84 -2.04
N GLU A 114 -11.75 -19.95 -0.71
CA GLU A 114 -12.93 -19.49 0.04
C GLU A 114 -13.18 -17.99 -0.15
N TRP A 115 -12.11 -17.19 -0.17
CA TRP A 115 -12.22 -15.75 -0.41
C TRP A 115 -12.81 -15.45 -1.80
N LEU A 116 -12.31 -16.12 -2.84
CA LEU A 116 -12.80 -15.94 -4.22
C LEU A 116 -14.23 -16.46 -4.39
N GLU A 117 -14.64 -17.48 -3.65
CA GLU A 117 -15.99 -18.05 -3.66
C GLU A 117 -17.05 -17.12 -3.06
N MET A 118 -16.67 -16.23 -2.13
CA MET A 118 -17.60 -15.27 -1.52
C MET A 118 -18.22 -14.31 -2.55
N LYS A 119 -17.56 -14.09 -3.70
CA LYS A 119 -18.05 -13.30 -4.86
C LYS A 119 -18.65 -11.94 -4.48
N ASP A 120 -18.11 -11.31 -3.45
CA ASP A 120 -18.55 -10.01 -2.97
C ASP A 120 -17.43 -8.98 -3.19
N ALA A 121 -17.61 -8.14 -4.22
CA ALA A 121 -16.66 -7.09 -4.57
C ALA A 121 -16.50 -6.03 -3.46
N THR A 122 -17.44 -5.92 -2.51
CA THR A 122 -17.30 -4.97 -1.40
C THR A 122 -16.20 -5.38 -0.43
N LEU A 123 -15.87 -6.67 -0.35
CA LEU A 123 -14.81 -7.22 0.50
C LEU A 123 -13.41 -6.85 0.01
N GLU A 124 -13.25 -6.51 -1.28
CA GLU A 124 -11.97 -6.03 -1.83
C GLU A 124 -11.48 -4.76 -1.13
N LYS A 125 -12.40 -3.97 -0.55
CA LYS A 125 -12.05 -2.79 0.26
C LYS A 125 -11.34 -3.14 1.57
N LEU A 126 -11.46 -4.38 2.04
CA LEU A 126 -10.73 -4.86 3.22
C LEU A 126 -9.29 -5.23 2.85
N LEU A 127 -9.08 -5.68 1.61
CA LEU A 127 -7.76 -6.03 1.06
C LEU A 127 -6.92 -4.80 0.72
N VAL A 128 -7.59 -3.67 0.49
CA VAL A 128 -6.97 -2.40 0.17
C VAL A 128 -7.37 -1.37 1.21
N ARG A 129 -6.49 -1.08 2.17
CA ARG A 129 -6.79 -0.06 3.16
C ARG A 129 -7.16 1.26 2.48
N ASP A 130 -8.40 1.68 2.69
CA ASP A 130 -8.87 2.98 2.23
C ASP A 130 -8.28 4.05 3.15
N GLN A 131 -7.27 4.76 2.67
CA GLN A 131 -6.81 5.97 3.33
C GLN A 131 -7.30 7.17 2.52
N VAL A 132 -8.19 7.94 3.14
CA VAL A 132 -8.59 9.24 2.64
C VAL A 132 -7.32 10.08 2.53
N LEU A 133 -7.08 10.59 1.32
CA LEU A 133 -6.08 11.62 1.12
C LEU A 133 -6.46 12.82 1.96
N GLY A 134 -5.73 12.98 3.07
CA GLY A 134 -5.99 14.02 4.04
C GLY A 134 -5.61 15.40 3.49
N PRO A 135 -6.08 16.48 4.14
CA PRO A 135 -5.75 17.85 3.71
C PRO A 135 -4.23 18.10 3.69
N GLU A 136 -3.49 17.38 4.53
CA GLU A 136 -2.04 17.48 4.64
C GLU A 136 -1.33 16.39 3.80
N LEU A 137 -1.20 16.68 2.51
CA LEU A 137 -0.41 15.88 1.56
C LEU A 137 1.00 15.57 2.06
N GLY A 138 1.51 16.41 2.97
CA GLY A 138 2.83 16.26 3.51
C GLY A 138 3.06 15.05 4.42
N PHE A 139 1.99 14.43 4.90
CA PHE A 139 2.01 13.23 5.72
C PHE A 139 1.43 12.00 5.01
N SER A 140 1.01 12.14 3.76
CA SER A 140 0.40 11.04 2.99
C SER A 140 1.48 10.26 2.23
N PRO A 141 1.74 8.98 2.57
CA PRO A 141 2.55 8.08 1.75
C PRO A 141 2.04 8.02 0.31
N LEU A 142 2.95 7.94 -0.66
CA LEU A 142 2.55 7.75 -2.06
C LEU A 142 2.18 6.32 -2.37
N VAL A 143 2.82 5.39 -1.66
CA VAL A 143 2.68 3.95 -1.87
C VAL A 143 2.24 3.26 -0.60
N TYR A 144 1.19 2.46 -0.73
CA TYR A 144 0.75 1.50 0.27
C TYR A 144 0.89 0.11 -0.29
N ILE A 145 1.52 -0.75 0.49
CA ILE A 145 1.59 -2.17 0.27
C ILE A 145 0.88 -2.85 1.43
N GLN A 146 -0.18 -3.59 1.14
CA GLN A 146 -0.82 -4.47 2.11
C GLN A 146 -0.56 -5.91 1.74
N VAL A 147 -0.13 -6.72 2.71
CA VAL A 147 0.06 -8.16 2.59
C VAL A 147 -0.84 -8.84 3.62
N ILE A 148 -1.69 -9.74 3.14
CA ILE A 148 -2.51 -10.63 3.98
C ILE A 148 -1.89 -12.02 3.92
N LEU A 149 -1.54 -12.60 5.07
CA LEU A 149 -0.68 -13.79 5.12
C LEU A 149 -1.39 -15.12 4.84
N GLU A 150 -2.72 -15.16 4.80
CA GLU A 150 -3.47 -16.39 4.52
C GLU A 150 -4.27 -16.31 3.20
N VAL A 151 -4.64 -15.10 2.81
CA VAL A 151 -5.05 -14.73 1.46
C VAL A 151 -3.95 -13.84 0.91
N PHE A 152 -2.94 -14.41 0.24
CA PHE A 152 -1.81 -13.62 -0.27
C PHE A 152 -2.28 -12.65 -1.35
N VAL A 153 -2.65 -11.46 -0.88
CA VAL A 153 -3.00 -10.30 -1.67
C VAL A 153 -1.91 -9.28 -1.49
N LEU A 154 -1.22 -8.96 -2.58
CA LEU A 154 -0.47 -7.71 -2.64
C LEU A 154 -1.46 -6.65 -3.09
N CYS A 155 -1.79 -5.70 -2.21
CA CYS A 155 -2.40 -4.47 -2.69
C CYS A 155 -1.32 -3.42 -2.85
N CYS A 156 -1.23 -2.83 -4.05
CA CYS A 156 -0.46 -1.62 -4.23
C CYS A 156 -1.36 -0.44 -4.54
N SER A 157 -1.30 0.58 -3.68
CA SER A 157 -1.93 1.87 -3.93
C SER A 157 -0.85 2.87 -4.32
N TYR A 158 -0.86 3.37 -5.56
CA TYR A 158 0.07 4.39 -6.03
C TYR A 158 -0.64 5.72 -6.23
N PHE A 159 -0.11 6.78 -5.65
CA PHE A 159 -0.57 8.13 -5.90
C PHE A 159 -0.12 8.60 -7.29
N VAL A 160 -1.07 9.00 -8.13
CA VAL A 160 -0.79 9.63 -9.44
C VAL A 160 -1.17 11.09 -9.41
#